data_AF-A0A074MUS1-F1
#
_entry.id   AF-A0A074MUS1-F1
#
_cell.length_a   1.000
_cell.length_b   1.000
_cell.length_c   1.000
_cell.angle_alpha   90.00
_cell.angle_beta   90.00
_cell.angle_gamma   90.00
#
_symmetry.space_group_name_H-M   'P 1'
#
loop_
_entity.id
_entity.type
_entity.pdbx_description
1 polymer ?
#
loop_
_entity_poly.entity_id
_entity_poly.type
_entity_poly.pdbx_seq_one_letter_code
_entity_poly.pdbx_strand_id
1 'polypeptide(L)'
;MLLAAALHLSAPAVAGPQAEEIPEIVVLGRLRSLSVNVAQDREGRWHCGLDRSTGRAKLDEEFCRAVTKCVRKGARGDDAVDACIRDSRGRLVRQVERELKKGSS
;
A
#
# COMPACT_ATOMS: atom_id res chain seq x y z
N MET A 1 2.73 -20.67 71.84
CA MET A 1 3.18 -21.20 70.54
C MET A 1 2.09 -20.93 69.52
N LEU A 2 2.35 -20.00 68.60
CA LEU A 2 1.49 -19.66 67.46
C LEU A 2 1.51 -20.81 66.44
N LEU A 3 0.42 -21.03 65.72
CA LEU A 3 0.46 -21.25 64.27
C LEU A 3 -0.98 -21.19 63.71
N ALA A 4 -1.34 -20.02 63.18
CA ALA A 4 -2.53 -19.81 62.37
C ALA A 4 -2.23 -20.29 60.95
N ALA A 5 -2.95 -21.32 60.49
CA ALA A 5 -2.84 -21.83 59.12
C ALA A 5 -3.71 -20.97 58.19
N ALA A 6 -3.11 -20.00 57.51
CA ALA A 6 -3.75 -19.27 56.42
C ALA A 6 -3.68 -20.11 55.14
N LEU A 7 -4.77 -20.82 54.80
CA LEU A 7 -4.94 -21.42 53.48
C LEU A 7 -4.95 -20.30 52.43
N HIS A 8 -3.87 -20.19 51.67
CA HIS A 8 -3.79 -19.33 50.49
C HIS A 8 -4.56 -20.00 49.36
N LEU A 9 -5.70 -19.40 49.02
CA LEU A 9 -6.52 -19.77 47.86
C LEU A 9 -5.80 -19.28 46.58
N SER A 10 -5.03 -20.16 45.95
CA SER A 10 -4.42 -19.90 44.65
C SER A 10 -5.47 -20.05 43.56
N ALA A 11 -6.07 -18.94 43.11
CA ALA A 11 -6.90 -18.93 41.92
C ALA A 11 -6.04 -19.17 40.67
N PRO A 12 -6.45 -20.03 39.72
CA PRO A 12 -5.76 -20.16 38.45
C PRO A 12 -6.00 -18.88 37.64
N ALA A 13 -4.93 -18.17 37.30
CA ALA A 13 -4.97 -17.13 36.30
C ALA A 13 -5.29 -17.78 34.95
N VAL A 14 -6.55 -17.74 34.54
CA VAL A 14 -6.93 -17.99 33.15
C VAL A 14 -6.26 -16.92 32.32
N ALA A 15 -5.23 -17.32 31.57
CA ALA A 15 -4.69 -16.52 30.49
C ALA A 15 -5.85 -16.24 29.53
N GLY A 16 -6.37 -15.01 29.56
CA GLY A 16 -7.34 -14.55 28.57
C GLY A 16 -6.74 -14.68 27.17
N PRO A 17 -7.56 -14.90 26.14
CA PRO A 17 -7.07 -14.96 24.77
C PRO A 17 -6.23 -13.72 24.50
N GLN A 18 -4.95 -13.94 24.14
CA GLN A 18 -4.11 -12.87 23.66
C GLN A 18 -4.84 -12.27 22.46
N ALA A 19 -5.07 -10.96 22.47
CA ALA A 19 -5.62 -10.27 21.33
C ALA A 19 -4.61 -10.48 20.19
N GLU A 20 -4.88 -11.48 19.35
CA GLU A 20 -4.12 -11.69 18.14
C GLU A 20 -4.29 -10.41 17.32
N GLU A 21 -3.19 -9.68 17.14
CA GLU A 21 -3.15 -8.51 16.27
C GLU A 21 -3.58 -8.99 14.88
N ILE A 22 -4.87 -8.84 14.58
CA ILE A 22 -5.37 -9.12 13.25
C ILE A 22 -4.62 -8.13 12.35
N PRO A 23 -3.76 -8.62 11.42
CA PRO A 23 -3.04 -7.72 10.55
C PRO A 23 -4.07 -6.89 9.80
N GLU A 24 -3.88 -5.57 9.75
CA GLU A 24 -4.78 -4.69 9.00
C GLU A 24 -4.72 -5.09 7.53
N ILE A 25 -5.72 -5.84 7.07
CA ILE A 25 -5.86 -6.19 5.67
C ILE A 25 -6.46 -4.96 4.98
N VAL A 26 -5.61 -4.03 4.55
CA VAL A 26 -6.03 -2.90 3.70
C VAL A 26 -6.38 -3.45 2.32
N VAL A 27 -7.65 -3.79 2.13
CA VAL A 27 -8.17 -4.19 0.83
C VAL A 27 -8.42 -2.91 0.03
N LEU A 28 -7.66 -2.69 -1.06
CA LEU A 28 -7.99 -1.71 -2.11
C LEU A 28 -9.27 -2.13 -2.90
N GLY A 29 -10.20 -2.84 -2.26
CA GLY A 29 -11.21 -3.69 -2.91
C GLY A 29 -12.24 -2.96 -3.74
N ARG A 30 -12.28 -1.62 -3.65
CA ARG A 30 -13.11 -0.78 -4.52
C ARG A 30 -12.36 -0.18 -5.71
N LEU A 31 -11.04 -0.18 -5.70
CA LEU A 31 -10.22 0.36 -6.78
C LEU A 31 -9.99 -0.72 -7.84
N ARG A 32 -11.00 -0.95 -8.68
CA ARG A 32 -10.92 -1.91 -9.80
C ARG A 32 -10.01 -1.43 -10.92
N SER A 33 -9.98 -0.12 -11.13
CA SER A 33 -9.19 0.56 -12.14
C SER A 33 -8.84 1.96 -11.66
N LEU A 34 -7.75 2.48 -12.22
CA LEU A 34 -7.23 3.82 -11.99
C LEU A 34 -6.73 4.34 -13.34
N SER A 35 -7.17 5.53 -13.73
CA SER A 35 -6.72 6.16 -14.97
C SER A 35 -5.65 7.18 -14.63
N VAL A 36 -4.49 7.07 -15.28
CA VAL A 36 -3.36 7.98 -15.09
C VAL A 36 -3.19 8.80 -16.36
N ASN A 37 -3.35 10.11 -16.23
CA ASN A 37 -3.18 11.05 -17.32
C ASN A 37 -1.83 11.73 -17.18
N VAL A 38 -0.99 11.64 -18.21
CA VAL A 38 0.33 12.28 -18.23
C VAL A 38 0.39 13.26 -19.40
N ALA A 39 0.78 14.50 -19.10
CA ALA A 39 0.97 15.54 -20.09
C ALA A 39 2.35 16.17 -19.93
N GLN A 40 2.88 16.74 -21.01
CA GLN A 40 4.06 17.59 -20.98
C GLN A 40 3.61 19.01 -21.33
N ASP A 41 3.96 19.99 -20.49
CA ASP A 41 3.67 21.39 -20.79
C ASP A 41 4.63 21.96 -21.85
N ARG A 42 4.39 23.22 -22.23
CA ARG A 42 5.19 23.93 -23.25
C ARG A 42 6.64 24.15 -22.80
N GLU A 43 6.89 24.18 -21.49
CA GLU A 43 8.23 24.30 -20.91
C GLU A 43 8.92 22.94 -20.75
N GLY A 44 8.29 21.85 -21.20
CA GLY A 44 8.86 20.51 -21.15
C GLY A 44 8.71 19.81 -19.80
N ARG A 45 7.96 20.38 -18.84
CA ARG A 45 7.72 19.75 -17.54
C ARG A 45 6.60 18.72 -17.64
N TRP A 46 6.78 17.60 -16.95
CA TRP A 46 5.82 16.52 -16.90
C TRP A 46 4.80 16.75 -15.79
N HIS A 47 3.53 16.65 -16.16
CA HIS A 47 2.38 16.71 -15.26
C HIS A 47 1.68 15.37 -15.26
N CYS A 48 1.19 14.97 -14.09
CA CYS A 48 0.40 13.76 -13.94
C CYS A 48 -0.85 14.03 -13.12
N GLY A 49 -1.96 13.44 -13.53
CA GLY A 49 -3.22 13.45 -12.80
C GLY A 49 -3.85 12.06 -12.76
N LEU A 50 -4.60 11.79 -11.70
CA LEU A 50 -5.39 10.58 -11.54
C LEU A 50 -6.88 10.93 -11.64
N ASP A 51 -7.67 10.07 -12.26
CA ASP A 51 -9.14 10.22 -12.27
C ASP A 51 -9.75 10.06 -10.85
N ARG A 52 -9.04 9.38 -9.96
CA ARG A 52 -9.38 9.23 -8.55
C ARG A 52 -8.15 8.95 -7.70
N SER A 53 -8.20 9.32 -6.42
CA SER A 53 -7.15 8.95 -5.47
C SER A 53 -7.35 7.51 -4.97
N THR A 54 -6.26 6.82 -4.66
CA THR A 54 -6.27 5.56 -3.90
C THR A 54 -6.53 5.77 -2.41
N GLY A 55 -6.60 7.03 -1.95
CA GLY A 55 -6.62 7.41 -0.54
C GLY A 55 -5.22 7.42 0.10
N ARG A 56 -4.17 7.12 -0.66
CA ARG A 56 -2.78 7.05 -0.18
C ARG A 56 -1.87 7.85 -1.12
N ALA A 57 -1.50 9.07 -0.71
CA ALA A 57 -0.74 10.00 -1.55
C ALA A 57 0.54 9.41 -2.15
N LYS A 58 1.31 8.62 -1.38
CA LYS A 58 2.53 7.97 -1.89
C LYS A 58 2.23 6.94 -2.97
N LEU A 59 1.12 6.21 -2.84
CA LEU A 59 0.73 5.21 -3.83
C LEU A 59 0.26 5.89 -5.13
N ASP A 60 -0.50 6.98 -5.00
CA ASP A 60 -0.91 7.83 -6.12
C ASP A 60 0.32 8.37 -6.89
N GLU A 61 1.34 8.85 -6.16
CA GLU A 61 2.60 9.33 -6.75
C GLU A 61 3.35 8.22 -7.50
N GLU A 62 3.39 7.00 -6.95
CA GLU A 62 4.07 5.87 -7.59
C GLU A 62 3.39 5.46 -8.90
N PHE A 63 2.05 5.48 -8.96
CA PHE A 63 1.33 5.26 -10.23
C PHE A 63 1.69 6.33 -11.26
N CYS A 64 1.63 7.60 -10.86
CA CYS A 64 2.03 8.71 -11.72
C CYS A 64 3.47 8.57 -12.24
N ARG A 65 4.40 8.23 -11.36
CA ARG A 65 5.82 8.04 -11.68
C ARG A 65 6.04 6.90 -12.66
N ALA A 66 5.36 5.76 -12.47
CA ALA A 66 5.48 4.60 -13.34
C ALA A 66 5.02 4.91 -14.77
N VAL A 67 3.83 5.50 -14.93
CA VAL A 67 3.28 5.85 -16.24
C VAL A 67 4.12 6.94 -16.91
N THR A 68 4.48 8.00 -16.18
CA THR A 68 5.32 9.09 -16.70
C THR A 68 6.67 8.55 -17.20
N LYS A 69 7.27 7.60 -16.49
CA LYS A 69 8.53 6.97 -16.91
C LYS A 69 8.38 6.22 -18.24
N CYS A 70 7.26 5.52 -18.46
CA CYS A 70 7.00 4.84 -19.72
C CYS A 70 6.80 5.81 -20.88
N VAL A 71 6.01 6.87 -20.67
CA VAL A 71 5.80 7.92 -21.68
C VAL A 71 7.12 8.63 -22.03
N ARG A 72 7.96 8.92 -21.03
CA ARG A 72 9.30 9.51 -21.23
C ARG A 72 10.25 8.64 -22.05
N LYS A 73 10.09 7.31 -21.98
CA LYS A 73 10.85 6.36 -22.80
C LYS A 73 10.36 6.26 -24.24
N GLY A 74 9.29 6.96 -24.59
CA GLY A 74 8.73 6.95 -25.94
C GLY A 74 7.55 6.01 -26.13
N ALA A 75 7.00 5.41 -25.07
CA ALA A 75 5.71 4.73 -25.19
C ALA A 75 4.63 5.74 -25.60
N ARG A 76 3.83 5.38 -26.62
CA ARG A 76 2.75 6.21 -27.18
C ARG A 76 1.52 5.33 -27.39
N GLY A 77 0.37 5.83 -26.95
CA GLY A 77 -0.88 5.05 -26.92
C GLY A 77 -0.93 4.04 -25.78
N ASP A 78 -2.14 3.63 -25.44
CA ASP A 78 -2.42 2.83 -24.24
C ASP A 78 -1.69 1.49 -24.28
N ASP A 79 -1.71 0.78 -25.41
CA ASP A 79 -1.07 -0.54 -25.54
C ASP A 79 0.44 -0.52 -25.28
N ALA A 80 1.15 0.50 -25.79
CA ALA A 80 2.60 0.62 -25.60
C ALA A 80 2.95 1.00 -24.15
N VAL A 81 2.11 1.84 -23.53
CA VAL A 81 2.24 2.21 -22.12
C VAL A 81 2.00 0.98 -21.24
N ASP A 82 0.95 0.22 -21.53
CA ASP A 82 0.61 -1.04 -20.86
C ASP A 82 1.74 -2.05 -20.96
N ALA A 83 2.32 -2.25 -22.15
CA ALA A 83 3.44 -3.15 -22.35
C ALA A 83 4.66 -2.72 -21.48
N CYS A 84 4.99 -1.43 -21.45
CA CYS A 84 6.06 -0.90 -20.61
C CYS A 84 5.79 -1.07 -19.11
N ILE A 85 4.55 -0.86 -18.67
CA ILE A 85 4.14 -1.10 -17.29
C ILE A 85 4.24 -2.59 -16.95
N ARG A 86 3.81 -3.49 -17.86
CA ARG A 86 3.88 -4.95 -17.68
C ARG A 86 5.33 -5.43 -17.55
N ASP A 87 6.23 -4.94 -18.39
CA ASP A 87 7.67 -5.24 -18.31
C ASP A 87 8.27 -4.74 -16.97
N SER A 88 7.76 -3.63 -16.45
CA SER A 88 8.17 -3.07 -15.16
C SER A 88 7.34 -3.56 -13.96
N ARG A 89 6.32 -4.41 -14.18
CA ARG A 89 5.28 -4.78 -13.21
C ARG A 89 5.84 -5.42 -11.96
N GLY A 90 6.82 -6.31 -12.10
CA GLY A 90 7.47 -6.95 -10.96
C GLY A 90 8.15 -5.93 -10.04
N ARG A 91 8.70 -4.83 -10.57
CA ARG A 91 9.24 -3.74 -9.75
C ARG A 91 8.11 -2.90 -9.13
N LEU A 92 7.09 -2.57 -9.91
CA LEU A 92 5.97 -1.74 -9.47
C LEU A 92 5.18 -2.40 -8.32
N VAL A 93 4.81 -3.68 -8.45
CA VAL A 93 4.10 -4.43 -7.41
C VAL A 93 4.88 -4.42 -6.09
N ARG A 94 6.18 -4.76 -6.14
CA ARG A 94 7.05 -4.73 -4.95
C ARG A 94 7.15 -3.34 -4.32
N GLN A 95 7.04 -2.27 -5.11
CA GLN A 95 7.07 -0.90 -4.62
C GLN A 95 5.76 -0.52 -3.94
N VAL A 96 4.63 -0.86 -4.55
CA VAL A 96 3.30 -0.71 -3.95
C VAL A 96 3.20 -1.46 -2.63
N GLU A 97 3.63 -2.73 -2.58
CA GLU A 97 3.64 -3.55 -1.36
C GLU A 97 4.46 -2.90 -0.23
N ARG A 98 5.62 -2.32 -0.55
CA ARG A 98 6.45 -1.62 0.44
C ARG A 98 5.77 -0.39 1.00
N GLU A 99 5.14 0.42 0.15
CA GLU A 99 4.43 1.62 0.61
C GLU A 99 3.15 1.28 1.37
N LEU A 100 2.50 0.16 1.07
CA LEU A 100 1.41 -0.38 1.89
C LEU A 100 1.89 -0.70 3.31
N LYS A 101 2.96 -1.49 3.45
CA LYS A 101 3.55 -1.88 4.74
C LYS A 101 3.99 -0.69 5.61
N LYS A 102 4.45 0.41 5.00
CA LYS A 102 4.95 1.59 5.73
C LYS A 102 3.86 2.50 6.29
N GLY A 103 2.63 2.42 5.78
CA GLY A 103 1.52 3.27 6.23
C GLY A 103 0.60 2.59 7.24
N SER A 104 0.94 1.37 7.68
CA SER A 104 0.25 0.57 8.69
C SER A 104 1.08 0.48 9.98
N SER A 105 1.88 1.51 10.27
CA SER A 105 2.70 1.66 11.49
C SER A 105 2.53 3.06 12.05
#